data_AF-A0A4R0FM71-F1
#
_entry.id   AF-A0A4R0FM71-F1
#
_cell.length_a   1.000
_cell.length_b   1.000
_cell.length_c   1.000
_cell.angle_alpha   90.00
_cell.angle_beta   90.00
_cell.angle_gamma   90.00
#
_symmetry.space_group_name_H-M   'P 1'
#
loop_
_entity.id
_entity.type
_entity.pdbx_description
1 polymer ?
#
loop_
_entity_poly.entity_id
_entity_poly.type
_entity_poly.pdbx_seq_one_letter_code
_entity_poly.pdbx_strand_id
1 'polypeptide(L)'
;MSEKISEQYLLTLFLVFYQKVNGQLSPYTFWALLKFVRNFGVESTSLPLAELSKVIGIQVKKLGGVLDELEQREILMISFPESGKRARVRHLQLRLAYIEAIIESPDWLEQNRKRQKRQISLLQLIKILFIKSDCISISNLPPNLELNCRLDYRSYLVLLRLLYGADSFGIVIGCGIAEIERATGLNKQSIYRAIQQLKEFGFIRSQANGAIRNSFIQTESPVYALNLSHEFWGDAAIYGKFYILKYPQPHVFEVQKMASIFTMLNPKSDLLSNTKSEDSDVGLKVMNCKNYYLLHDPLCWMKPFILRSRDAVGYANYVVLQQQEIMKLYDHYVELKRLHPENPLSATFYLKPHENILKDEAVLGHLSSTQHTKLSGMNNRLGLFQSLLEQWCCQIYSQNKSLFKMLKEANPVVIDDESFEHLGCTDFLYPYSLQATQIKTIKEDMTLKNESDKIESMITFKLKAEQSRIHQFLMALMDLIAYNQIYFFQQCMRKHSDIDQKLGATKSSLERALVNATEIVMPFKILPRSFIQNTYSCCFVPDQHAKANRYFLSELAFQEPLQDGTRFDFPTQQITEISPTLVELKDYGLLHHHCLSLFE
;
A
#
# COMPACT_ATOMS: atom_id res chain seq x y z
N MET A 1 -26.14 -36.09 20.37
CA MET A 1 -24.97 -35.81 19.51
C MET A 1 -25.28 -34.51 18.79
N SER A 2 -24.71 -33.37 19.22
CA SER A 2 -24.96 -32.09 18.57
C SER A 2 -24.20 -32.05 17.25
N GLU A 3 -24.88 -31.69 16.16
CA GLU A 3 -24.21 -31.33 14.92
C GLU A 3 -23.27 -30.17 15.24
N LYS A 4 -21.96 -30.40 15.08
CA LYS A 4 -20.95 -29.38 15.37
C LYS A 4 -21.18 -28.23 14.40
N ILE A 5 -21.61 -27.07 14.91
CA ILE A 5 -21.83 -25.87 14.09
C ILE A 5 -20.59 -25.61 13.25
N SER A 6 -20.77 -25.43 11.95
CA SER A 6 -19.65 -25.20 11.03
C SER A 6 -18.83 -23.97 11.44
N GLU A 7 -17.50 -24.08 11.51
CA GLU A 7 -16.61 -22.93 11.79
C GLU A 7 -16.84 -21.77 10.82
N GLN A 8 -17.28 -22.09 9.61
CA GLN A 8 -17.61 -21.11 8.59
C GLN A 8 -18.85 -20.29 8.94
N TYR A 9 -19.85 -20.93 9.56
CA TYR A 9 -21.03 -20.25 10.10
C TYR A 9 -20.63 -19.27 11.21
N LEU A 10 -19.81 -19.72 12.15
CA LEU A 10 -19.38 -18.93 13.29
C LEU A 10 -18.53 -17.72 12.84
N LEU A 11 -17.65 -17.92 11.86
CA LEU A 11 -16.88 -16.82 11.26
C LEU A 11 -17.78 -15.79 10.59
N THR A 12 -18.74 -16.23 9.75
CA THR A 12 -19.65 -15.30 9.08
C THR A 12 -20.46 -14.50 10.09
N LEU A 13 -20.97 -15.15 11.14
CA LEU A 13 -21.67 -14.48 12.24
C LEU A 13 -20.77 -13.44 12.92
N PHE A 14 -19.55 -13.84 13.30
CA PHE A 14 -18.58 -12.93 13.94
C PHE A 14 -18.29 -11.72 13.06
N LEU A 15 -18.08 -11.90 11.76
CA LEU A 15 -17.76 -10.80 10.85
C LEU A 15 -18.90 -9.80 10.67
N VAL A 16 -20.17 -10.23 10.77
CA VAL A 16 -21.31 -9.30 10.77
C VAL A 16 -21.31 -8.44 12.04
N PHE A 17 -21.11 -9.06 13.20
CA PHE A 17 -20.94 -8.30 14.44
C PHE A 17 -19.74 -7.37 14.37
N TYR A 18 -18.59 -7.86 13.87
CA TYR A 18 -17.37 -7.08 13.71
C TYR A 18 -17.59 -5.78 12.92
N GLN A 19 -18.34 -5.86 11.82
CA GLN A 19 -18.69 -4.70 11.00
C GLN A 19 -19.55 -3.69 11.76
N LYS A 20 -20.53 -4.16 12.55
CA LYS A 20 -21.51 -3.29 13.22
C LYS A 20 -20.97 -2.65 14.51
N VAL A 21 -20.08 -3.34 15.18
CA VAL A 21 -19.51 -2.98 16.49
C VAL A 21 -18.38 -1.96 16.41
N ASN A 22 -17.92 -1.61 15.21
CA ASN A 22 -16.79 -0.72 14.97
C ASN A 22 -16.86 0.58 15.82
N GLY A 23 -15.85 0.79 16.67
CA GLY A 23 -15.75 1.97 17.56
C GLY A 23 -16.51 1.89 18.88
N GLN A 24 -17.16 0.78 19.21
CA GLN A 24 -18.12 0.73 20.33
C GLN A 24 -17.61 -0.02 21.57
N LEU A 25 -16.60 -0.89 21.43
CA LEU A 25 -16.16 -1.78 22.51
C LEU A 25 -14.73 -1.53 22.96
N SER A 26 -14.49 -1.81 24.24
CA SER A 26 -13.17 -1.97 24.80
C SER A 26 -12.47 -3.24 24.25
N PRO A 27 -11.12 -3.33 24.32
CA PRO A 27 -10.37 -4.46 23.78
C PRO A 27 -10.75 -5.81 24.38
N TYR A 28 -11.00 -5.85 25.68
CA TYR A 28 -11.38 -7.07 26.38
C TYR A 28 -12.77 -7.53 25.95
N THR A 29 -13.68 -6.59 25.77
CA THR A 29 -15.06 -6.84 25.36
C THR A 29 -15.15 -7.28 23.91
N PHE A 30 -14.33 -6.69 23.04
CA PHE A 30 -14.16 -7.17 21.69
C PHE A 30 -13.60 -8.61 21.65
N TRP A 31 -12.56 -8.90 22.44
CA TRP A 31 -12.02 -10.27 22.55
C TRP A 31 -13.06 -11.27 23.06
N ALA A 32 -13.85 -10.87 24.06
CA ALA A 32 -14.92 -11.69 24.60
C ALA A 32 -16.00 -11.98 23.56
N LEU A 33 -16.42 -10.99 22.76
CA LEU A 33 -17.36 -11.18 21.67
C LEU A 33 -16.84 -12.21 20.65
N LEU A 34 -15.58 -12.09 20.24
CA LEU A 34 -14.95 -13.05 19.33
C LEU A 34 -15.01 -14.47 19.89
N LYS A 35 -14.58 -14.65 21.14
CA LYS A 35 -14.53 -15.95 21.80
C LYS A 35 -15.92 -16.49 22.13
N PHE A 36 -16.88 -15.63 22.41
CA PHE A 36 -18.27 -16.03 22.65
C PHE A 36 -18.88 -16.58 21.36
N VAL A 37 -18.81 -15.82 20.26
CA VAL A 37 -19.32 -16.26 18.96
C VAL A 37 -18.67 -17.58 18.55
N ARG A 38 -17.35 -17.71 18.72
CA ARG A 38 -16.63 -18.93 18.35
C ARG A 38 -17.04 -20.16 19.17
N ASN A 39 -17.30 -20.02 20.47
CA ASN A 39 -17.57 -21.17 21.33
C ASN A 39 -19.06 -21.52 21.42
N PHE A 40 -19.95 -20.54 21.26
CA PHE A 40 -21.39 -20.72 21.50
C PHE A 40 -22.26 -20.33 20.29
N GLY A 41 -21.74 -19.58 19.32
CA GLY A 41 -22.53 -19.10 18.18
C GLY A 41 -23.77 -18.33 18.64
N VAL A 42 -24.95 -18.78 18.22
CA VAL A 42 -26.26 -18.21 18.59
C VAL A 42 -26.92 -18.91 19.77
N GLU A 43 -26.35 -20.01 20.24
CA GLU A 43 -26.88 -20.79 21.35
C GLU A 43 -26.73 -20.01 22.66
N SER A 44 -27.67 -20.24 23.59
CA SER A 44 -27.56 -19.69 24.93
C SER A 44 -26.61 -20.54 25.78
N THR A 45 -25.93 -19.89 26.74
CA THR A 45 -25.05 -20.58 27.69
C THR A 45 -25.31 -20.11 29.11
N SER A 46 -25.28 -21.05 30.05
CA SER A 46 -25.52 -20.80 31.49
C SER A 46 -24.28 -21.12 32.33
N LEU A 47 -23.10 -21.16 31.70
CA LEU A 47 -21.87 -21.56 32.37
C LEU A 47 -21.54 -20.66 33.58
N PRO A 48 -21.09 -21.24 34.70
CA PRO A 48 -20.55 -20.49 35.84
C PRO A 48 -19.42 -19.55 35.41
N LEU A 49 -19.21 -18.44 36.13
CA LEU A 49 -18.26 -17.39 35.71
C LEU A 49 -16.82 -17.90 35.63
N ALA A 50 -16.45 -18.84 36.50
CA ALA A 50 -15.14 -19.47 36.48
C ALA A 50 -14.92 -20.33 35.23
N GLU A 51 -15.94 -21.05 34.76
CA GLU A 51 -15.86 -21.89 33.56
C GLU A 51 -15.92 -21.03 32.30
N LEU A 52 -16.83 -20.07 32.24
CA LEU A 52 -16.92 -19.11 31.15
C LEU A 52 -15.61 -18.32 30.97
N SER A 53 -14.98 -17.92 32.07
CA SER A 53 -13.66 -17.27 32.07
C SER A 53 -12.58 -18.10 31.39
N LYS A 54 -12.57 -19.43 31.61
CA LYS A 54 -11.62 -20.33 30.94
C LYS A 54 -11.89 -20.44 29.45
N VAL A 55 -13.16 -20.57 29.05
CA VAL A 55 -13.58 -20.71 27.64
C VAL A 55 -13.32 -19.43 26.84
N ILE A 56 -13.62 -18.27 27.44
CA ILE A 56 -13.40 -16.96 26.82
C ILE A 56 -11.91 -16.56 26.87
N GLY A 57 -11.14 -17.09 27.83
CA GLY A 57 -9.73 -16.76 27.99
C GLY A 57 -9.50 -15.36 28.58
N ILE A 58 -10.39 -14.91 29.46
CA ILE A 58 -10.28 -13.64 30.22
C ILE A 58 -10.37 -13.96 31.71
N GLN A 59 -9.58 -13.30 32.54
CA GLN A 59 -9.64 -13.46 34.01
C GLN A 59 -11.04 -13.19 34.57
N VAL A 60 -11.49 -14.08 35.48
CA VAL A 60 -12.81 -14.01 36.16
C VAL A 60 -13.12 -12.61 36.68
N LYS A 61 -12.14 -11.92 37.29
CA LYS A 61 -12.30 -10.57 37.86
C LYS A 61 -12.68 -9.51 36.81
N LYS A 62 -12.23 -9.66 35.56
CA LYS A 62 -12.50 -8.72 34.46
C LYS A 62 -13.76 -9.11 33.67
N LEU A 63 -14.14 -10.38 33.70
CA LEU A 63 -15.24 -10.89 32.89
C LEU A 63 -16.59 -10.27 33.24
N GLY A 64 -16.85 -9.94 34.52
CA GLY A 64 -18.09 -9.27 34.93
C GLY A 64 -18.33 -7.96 34.16
N GLY A 65 -17.41 -7.01 34.26
CA GLY A 65 -17.53 -5.72 33.56
C GLY A 65 -17.53 -5.84 32.03
N VAL A 66 -16.91 -6.90 31.48
CA VAL A 66 -16.98 -7.20 30.04
C VAL A 66 -18.38 -7.65 29.62
N LEU A 67 -19.03 -8.49 30.42
CA LEU A 67 -20.42 -8.91 30.15
C LEU A 67 -21.39 -7.73 30.29
N ASP A 68 -21.19 -6.88 31.30
CA ASP A 68 -21.99 -5.68 31.50
C ASP A 68 -21.88 -4.73 30.30
N GLU A 69 -20.67 -4.55 29.75
CA GLU A 69 -20.46 -3.72 28.54
C GLU A 69 -21.18 -4.33 27.31
N LEU A 70 -21.11 -5.66 27.11
CA LEU A 70 -21.83 -6.32 26.01
C LEU A 70 -23.34 -6.20 26.14
N GLU A 71 -23.88 -6.27 27.35
CA GLU A 71 -25.30 -6.10 27.63
C GLU A 71 -25.76 -4.66 27.42
N GLN A 72 -25.02 -3.67 27.94
CA GLN A 72 -25.31 -2.24 27.76
C GLN A 72 -25.30 -1.82 26.28
N ARG A 73 -24.48 -2.47 25.47
CA ARG A 73 -24.43 -2.25 24.01
C ARG A 73 -25.47 -3.05 23.23
N GLU A 74 -26.34 -3.78 23.94
CA GLU A 74 -27.37 -4.65 23.38
C GLU A 74 -26.85 -5.75 22.45
N ILE A 75 -25.57 -6.13 22.60
CA ILE A 75 -24.95 -7.21 21.79
C ILE A 75 -25.27 -8.57 22.41
N LEU A 76 -25.28 -8.63 23.75
CA LEU A 76 -25.58 -9.82 24.53
C LEU A 76 -26.86 -9.59 25.34
N MET A 77 -27.70 -10.63 25.45
CA MET A 77 -28.84 -10.68 26.35
C MET A 77 -28.47 -11.50 27.58
N ILE A 78 -28.71 -10.94 28.76
CA ILE A 78 -28.58 -11.66 30.03
C ILE A 78 -29.97 -11.83 30.61
N SER A 79 -30.38 -13.09 30.80
CA SER A 79 -31.69 -13.41 31.37
C SER A 79 -31.60 -14.40 32.52
N PHE A 80 -32.64 -14.42 33.36
CA PHE A 80 -32.79 -15.33 34.50
C PHE A 80 -34.10 -16.10 34.36
N PRO A 81 -34.22 -17.00 33.37
CA PRO A 81 -35.47 -17.67 33.03
C PRO A 81 -35.88 -18.76 34.05
N GLU A 82 -34.96 -19.22 34.88
CA GLU A 82 -35.22 -20.27 35.86
C GLU A 82 -35.91 -19.73 37.12
N SER A 83 -36.72 -20.55 37.79
CA SER A 83 -37.41 -20.19 39.03
C SER A 83 -36.90 -21.01 40.24
N GLY A 84 -37.19 -20.54 41.46
CA GLY A 84 -36.80 -21.24 42.69
C GLY A 84 -35.29 -21.19 42.99
N LYS A 85 -34.70 -22.30 43.45
CA LYS A 85 -33.27 -22.36 43.86
C LYS A 85 -32.28 -22.00 42.73
N ARG A 86 -32.72 -22.05 41.47
CA ARG A 86 -31.91 -21.72 40.30
C ARG A 86 -32.24 -20.36 39.67
N ALA A 87 -33.08 -19.54 40.30
CA ALA A 87 -33.43 -18.20 39.79
C ALA A 87 -32.25 -17.23 39.62
N ARG A 88 -31.07 -17.57 40.17
CA ARG A 88 -29.84 -16.78 40.02
C ARG A 88 -28.94 -17.26 38.87
N VAL A 89 -29.34 -18.31 38.15
CA VAL A 89 -28.59 -18.82 37.00
C VAL A 89 -28.82 -17.88 35.82
N ARG A 90 -27.75 -17.17 35.42
CA ARG A 90 -27.77 -16.31 34.25
C ARG A 90 -27.70 -17.15 32.98
N HIS A 91 -28.45 -16.75 31.97
CA HIS A 91 -28.39 -17.27 30.61
C HIS A 91 -27.89 -16.15 29.70
N LEU A 92 -26.82 -16.43 28.95
CA LEU A 92 -26.16 -15.48 28.05
C LEU A 92 -26.46 -15.90 26.61
N GLN A 93 -26.93 -14.98 25.78
CA GLN A 93 -27.21 -15.24 24.36
C GLN A 93 -26.93 -14.00 23.51
N LEU A 94 -26.45 -14.16 22.27
CA LEU A 94 -26.31 -13.05 21.34
C LEU A 94 -27.68 -12.47 20.97
N ARG A 95 -27.79 -11.13 20.97
CA ARG A 95 -28.99 -10.45 20.48
C ARG A 95 -28.92 -10.32 18.96
N LEU A 96 -29.60 -11.19 18.22
CA LEU A 96 -29.57 -11.18 16.76
C LEU A 96 -30.27 -9.95 16.14
N ALA A 97 -31.22 -9.36 16.86
CA ALA A 97 -31.80 -8.07 16.50
C ALA A 97 -30.73 -6.96 16.40
N TYR A 98 -29.63 -7.05 17.16
CA TYR A 98 -28.53 -6.10 17.09
C TYR A 98 -27.98 -6.00 15.67
N ILE A 99 -27.83 -7.12 14.95
CA ILE A 99 -27.31 -7.14 13.57
C ILE A 99 -28.40 -7.03 12.49
N GLU A 100 -29.63 -6.67 12.86
CA GLU A 100 -30.79 -6.65 11.94
C GLU A 100 -30.98 -7.98 11.20
N ALA A 101 -30.49 -9.07 11.78
CA ALA A 101 -30.74 -10.40 11.26
C ALA A 101 -32.20 -10.74 11.59
N ILE A 102 -33.09 -10.47 10.65
CA ILE A 102 -34.41 -11.11 10.63
C ILE A 102 -34.11 -12.58 10.32
N ILE A 103 -34.17 -13.44 11.34
CA ILE A 103 -33.93 -14.90 11.26
C ILE A 103 -34.98 -15.60 10.36
N GLU A 104 -35.94 -14.87 9.81
CA GLU A 104 -37.04 -15.42 9.01
C GLU A 104 -36.62 -15.94 7.62
N SER A 105 -35.36 -15.75 7.19
CA SER A 105 -34.86 -16.33 5.93
C SER A 105 -33.64 -17.23 6.14
N PRO A 106 -33.73 -18.53 5.80
CA PRO A 106 -32.58 -19.45 5.73
C PRO A 106 -31.43 -18.94 4.84
N ASP A 107 -31.72 -18.03 3.91
CA ASP A 107 -30.77 -17.53 2.92
C ASP A 107 -29.93 -16.33 3.40
N TRP A 108 -30.27 -15.69 4.54
CA TRP A 108 -29.59 -14.46 4.98
C TRP A 108 -28.09 -14.69 5.26
N LEU A 109 -27.75 -15.81 5.88
CA LEU A 109 -26.35 -16.18 6.15
C LEU A 109 -25.60 -16.51 4.87
N GLU A 110 -26.25 -17.19 3.92
CA GLU A 110 -25.64 -17.56 2.66
C GLU A 110 -25.37 -16.32 1.79
N GLN A 111 -26.28 -15.34 1.82
CA GLN A 111 -26.10 -14.04 1.18
C GLN A 111 -24.93 -13.26 1.82
N ASN A 112 -24.86 -13.20 3.16
CA ASN A 112 -23.76 -12.54 3.85
C ASN A 112 -22.43 -13.25 3.59
N ARG A 113 -22.41 -14.58 3.55
CA ARG A 113 -21.23 -15.36 3.19
C ARG A 113 -20.74 -15.03 1.79
N LYS A 114 -21.63 -15.01 0.79
CA LYS A 114 -21.31 -14.61 -0.59
C LYS A 114 -20.80 -13.17 -0.65
N ARG A 115 -21.42 -12.26 0.09
CA ARG A 115 -20.99 -10.85 0.20
C ARG A 115 -19.60 -10.72 0.81
N GLN A 116 -19.35 -11.37 1.95
CA GLN A 116 -18.05 -11.37 2.63
C GLN A 116 -16.95 -11.95 1.75
N LYS A 117 -17.23 -13.05 1.03
CA LYS A 117 -16.27 -13.64 0.08
C LYS A 117 -15.89 -12.69 -1.06
N ARG A 118 -16.81 -11.78 -1.46
CA ARG A 118 -16.55 -10.75 -2.47
C ARG A 118 -15.82 -9.53 -1.90
N GLN A 119 -16.12 -9.16 -0.65
CA GLN A 119 -15.62 -7.93 -0.03
C GLN A 119 -14.29 -8.09 0.71
N ILE A 120 -13.99 -9.28 1.22
CA ILE A 120 -12.82 -9.56 2.07
C ILE A 120 -11.87 -10.48 1.31
N SER A 121 -10.82 -9.90 0.72
CA SER A 121 -9.89 -10.63 -0.15
C SER A 121 -9.16 -11.77 0.58
N LEU A 122 -8.80 -11.58 1.85
CA LEU A 122 -8.05 -12.55 2.66
C LEU A 122 -8.92 -13.31 3.66
N LEU A 123 -10.20 -13.54 3.33
CA LEU A 123 -11.17 -14.20 4.23
C LEU A 123 -10.67 -15.56 4.74
N GLN A 124 -9.95 -16.32 3.92
CA GLN A 124 -9.39 -17.61 4.32
C GLN A 124 -8.31 -17.47 5.41
N LEU A 125 -7.46 -16.45 5.35
CA LEU A 125 -6.47 -16.20 6.41
C LEU A 125 -7.15 -15.72 7.70
N ILE A 126 -8.20 -14.90 7.58
CA ILE A 126 -9.02 -14.51 8.73
C ILE A 126 -9.69 -15.74 9.37
N LYS A 127 -10.13 -16.72 8.56
CA LYS A 127 -10.65 -18.00 9.08
C LYS A 127 -9.60 -18.74 9.90
N ILE A 128 -8.36 -18.87 9.40
CA ILE A 128 -7.27 -19.50 10.15
C ILE A 128 -6.99 -18.75 11.45
N LEU A 129 -6.93 -17.42 11.39
CA LEU A 129 -6.74 -16.58 12.57
C LEU A 129 -7.86 -16.81 13.61
N PHE A 130 -9.12 -16.83 13.16
CA PHE A 130 -10.29 -17.07 14.00
C PHE A 130 -10.24 -18.45 14.67
N ILE A 131 -9.85 -19.50 13.96
CA ILE A 131 -9.69 -20.85 14.51
C ILE A 131 -8.57 -20.86 15.57
N LYS A 132 -7.40 -20.28 15.26
CA LYS A 132 -6.23 -20.24 16.15
C LYS A 132 -6.38 -19.32 17.37
N SER A 133 -7.46 -18.55 17.47
CA SER A 133 -7.79 -17.76 18.67
C SER A 133 -7.97 -18.62 19.94
N ASP A 134 -8.10 -19.94 19.82
CA ASP A 134 -8.10 -20.87 20.97
C ASP A 134 -6.77 -20.98 21.69
N CYS A 135 -5.68 -20.81 20.96
CA CYS A 135 -4.34 -20.87 21.54
C CYS A 135 -3.98 -19.60 22.32
N ILE A 136 -4.83 -18.56 22.31
CA ILE A 136 -4.54 -17.26 22.91
C ILE A 136 -5.42 -17.05 24.14
N SER A 137 -4.79 -16.76 25.27
CA SER A 137 -5.47 -16.40 26.51
C SER A 137 -4.90 -15.10 27.07
N ILE A 138 -5.76 -14.30 27.70
CA ILE A 138 -5.35 -13.04 28.33
C ILE A 138 -5.01 -13.31 29.79
N SER A 139 -3.71 -13.45 30.06
CA SER A 139 -3.18 -13.65 31.41
C SER A 139 -2.32 -12.45 31.85
N ASN A 140 -2.11 -12.31 33.17
CA ASN A 140 -1.14 -11.33 33.72
C ASN A 140 0.29 -11.90 33.71
N LEU A 141 0.46 -13.18 33.38
CA LEU A 141 1.77 -13.80 33.20
C LEU A 141 2.28 -13.44 31.81
N PRO A 142 3.62 -13.32 31.63
CA PRO A 142 4.20 -13.17 30.30
C PRO A 142 3.64 -14.27 29.38
N PRO A 143 3.10 -13.92 28.20
CA PRO A 143 2.62 -14.94 27.28
C PRO A 143 3.79 -15.86 26.94
N ASN A 144 3.60 -17.18 27.07
CA ASN A 144 4.53 -18.12 26.47
C ASN A 144 4.30 -18.07 24.96
N LEU A 145 5.05 -17.21 24.29
CA LEU A 145 4.89 -16.92 22.87
C LEU A 145 5.17 -18.16 22.00
N GLU A 146 5.94 -19.13 22.47
CA GLU A 146 6.14 -20.40 21.76
C GLU A 146 4.86 -21.23 21.72
N LEU A 147 4.03 -21.20 22.77
CA LEU A 147 2.74 -21.90 22.85
C LEU A 147 1.58 -21.08 22.22
N ASN A 148 1.66 -19.75 22.21
CA ASN A 148 0.61 -18.85 21.72
C ASN A 148 0.73 -18.50 20.23
N CYS A 149 1.38 -19.35 19.43
CA CYS A 149 1.67 -19.06 18.01
C CYS A 149 2.38 -17.70 17.82
N ARG A 150 3.15 -17.25 18.82
CA ARG A 150 3.90 -15.98 18.89
C ARG A 150 3.06 -14.70 18.77
N LEU A 151 1.74 -14.80 19.01
CA LEU A 151 0.81 -13.67 19.05
C LEU A 151 0.25 -13.48 20.47
N ASP A 152 0.33 -12.26 21.00
CA ASP A 152 -0.52 -11.86 22.12
C ASP A 152 -1.91 -11.43 21.60
N TYR A 153 -2.87 -11.24 22.50
CA TYR A 153 -4.23 -10.85 22.07
C TYR A 153 -4.26 -9.48 21.39
N ARG A 154 -3.33 -8.57 21.69
CA ARG A 154 -3.30 -7.22 21.10
C ARG A 154 -2.79 -7.30 19.66
N SER A 155 -1.67 -7.98 19.44
CA SER A 155 -1.14 -8.31 18.12
C SER A 155 -2.14 -9.08 17.29
N TYR A 156 -2.91 -10.01 17.89
CA TYR A 156 -4.02 -10.67 17.21
C TYR A 156 -5.07 -9.65 16.72
N LEU A 157 -5.56 -8.76 17.58
CA LEU A 157 -6.61 -7.80 17.21
C LEU A 157 -6.13 -6.85 16.11
N VAL A 158 -4.87 -6.40 16.20
CA VAL A 158 -4.24 -5.58 15.16
C VAL A 158 -4.11 -6.37 13.85
N LEU A 159 -3.64 -7.61 13.89
CA LEU A 159 -3.49 -8.46 12.70
C LEU A 159 -4.84 -8.75 12.04
N LEU A 160 -5.89 -9.04 12.84
CA LEU A 160 -7.25 -9.20 12.35
C LEU A 160 -7.71 -7.95 11.61
N ARG A 161 -7.46 -6.76 12.18
CA ARG A 161 -7.85 -5.51 11.53
C ARG A 161 -7.10 -5.28 10.22
N LEU A 162 -5.79 -5.55 10.20
CA LEU A 162 -4.97 -5.41 9.01
C LEU A 162 -5.42 -6.39 7.91
N LEU A 163 -5.65 -7.67 8.23
CA LEU A 163 -6.15 -8.66 7.28
C LEU A 163 -7.52 -8.29 6.71
N TYR A 164 -8.40 -7.73 7.56
CA TYR A 164 -9.71 -7.30 7.13
C TYR A 164 -9.65 -6.13 6.13
N GLY A 165 -8.66 -5.25 6.26
CA GLY A 165 -8.44 -4.12 5.36
C GLY A 165 -7.45 -4.37 4.22
N ALA A 166 -6.94 -5.59 4.08
CA ALA A 166 -5.94 -5.94 3.07
C ALA A 166 -6.57 -6.34 1.74
N ASP A 167 -5.88 -6.01 0.65
CA ASP A 167 -6.18 -6.56 -0.67
C ASP A 167 -5.70 -8.02 -0.81
N SER A 168 -5.90 -8.63 -1.98
CA SER A 168 -5.49 -10.02 -2.25
C SER A 168 -3.97 -10.25 -2.23
N PHE A 169 -3.16 -9.19 -2.20
CA PHE A 169 -1.71 -9.24 -2.12
C PHE A 169 -1.19 -8.97 -0.71
N GLY A 170 -2.08 -8.70 0.25
CA GLY A 170 -1.71 -8.36 1.61
C GLY A 170 -1.31 -6.89 1.77
N ILE A 171 -1.61 -6.03 0.80
CA ILE A 171 -1.38 -4.59 0.91
C ILE A 171 -2.53 -3.96 1.68
N VAL A 172 -2.19 -3.20 2.72
CA VAL A 172 -3.14 -2.46 3.55
C VAL A 172 -2.92 -0.97 3.37
N ILE A 173 -3.93 -0.28 2.87
CA ILE A 173 -3.95 1.18 2.66
C ILE A 173 -5.05 1.78 3.54
N GLY A 174 -4.82 2.98 4.10
CA GLY A 174 -5.84 3.71 4.85
C GLY A 174 -6.17 3.13 6.23
N CYS A 175 -5.32 2.23 6.77
CA CYS A 175 -5.50 1.66 8.11
C CYS A 175 -4.46 2.22 9.09
N GLY A 176 -4.71 3.43 9.59
CA GLY A 176 -3.85 4.12 10.54
C GLY A 176 -4.07 3.70 11.98
N ILE A 177 -3.40 4.39 12.90
CA ILE A 177 -3.58 4.17 14.35
C ILE A 177 -5.03 4.44 14.76
N ALA A 178 -5.66 5.50 14.24
CA ALA A 178 -7.03 5.86 14.57
C ALA A 178 -8.02 4.79 14.10
N GLU A 179 -7.80 4.20 12.93
CA GLU A 179 -8.63 3.11 12.39
C GLU A 179 -8.48 1.84 13.21
N ILE A 180 -7.26 1.50 13.61
CA ILE A 180 -6.99 0.34 14.46
C ILE A 180 -7.58 0.55 15.85
N GLU A 181 -7.41 1.74 16.45
CA GLU A 181 -8.00 2.09 17.75
C GLU A 181 -9.52 1.98 17.71
N ARG A 182 -10.16 2.57 16.69
CA ARG A 182 -11.61 2.47 16.48
C ARG A 182 -12.07 1.01 16.35
N ALA A 183 -11.36 0.19 15.58
CA ALA A 183 -11.79 -1.17 15.31
C ALA A 183 -11.47 -2.18 16.43
N THR A 184 -10.54 -1.86 17.34
CA THR A 184 -10.04 -2.80 18.36
C THR A 184 -10.23 -2.31 19.80
N GLY A 185 -10.53 -1.03 20.00
CA GLY A 185 -10.56 -0.35 21.30
C GLY A 185 -9.18 -0.16 21.93
N LEU A 186 -8.10 -0.58 21.27
CA LEU A 186 -6.75 -0.53 21.84
C LEU A 186 -6.24 0.91 21.84
N ASN A 187 -5.56 1.31 22.92
CA ASN A 187 -4.88 2.60 22.93
C ASN A 187 -3.67 2.62 21.98
N LYS A 188 -3.30 3.82 21.54
CA LYS A 188 -2.16 4.09 20.64
C LYS A 188 -0.86 3.38 21.01
N GLN A 189 -0.47 3.38 22.29
CA GLN A 189 0.77 2.74 22.73
C GLN A 189 0.73 1.21 22.56
N SER A 190 -0.41 0.59 22.86
CA SER A 190 -0.64 -0.84 22.67
C SER A 190 -0.60 -1.22 21.20
N ILE A 191 -1.16 -0.37 20.33
CA ILE A 191 -1.13 -0.57 18.87
C ILE A 191 0.30 -0.53 18.34
N TYR A 192 1.11 0.47 18.74
CA TYR A 192 2.51 0.52 18.29
C TYR A 192 3.31 -0.71 18.72
N ARG A 193 3.16 -1.16 19.98
CA ARG A 193 3.81 -2.38 20.46
C ARG A 193 3.36 -3.61 19.69
N ALA A 194 2.05 -3.74 19.44
CA ALA A 194 1.49 -4.84 18.66
C ALA A 194 2.03 -4.86 17.22
N ILE A 195 2.12 -3.71 16.54
CA ILE A 195 2.71 -3.60 15.20
C ILE A 195 4.20 -3.99 15.22
N GLN A 196 4.97 -3.55 16.21
CA GLN A 196 6.39 -3.94 16.32
C GLN A 196 6.53 -5.45 16.54
N GLN A 197 5.73 -6.03 17.41
CA GLN A 197 5.70 -7.47 17.62
C GLN A 197 5.35 -8.23 16.31
N LEU A 198 4.36 -7.75 15.55
CA LEU A 198 4.00 -8.34 14.25
C LEU A 198 5.14 -8.26 13.22
N LYS A 199 6.00 -7.23 13.29
CA LYS A 199 7.19 -7.10 12.45
C LYS A 199 8.33 -8.01 12.91
N GLU A 200 8.59 -8.06 14.21
CA GLU A 200 9.59 -8.94 14.84
C GLU A 200 9.30 -10.41 14.53
N PHE A 201 8.02 -10.77 14.56
CA PHE A 201 7.54 -12.09 14.18
C PHE A 201 7.10 -12.19 12.72
N GLY A 202 7.58 -11.33 11.82
CA GLY A 202 7.46 -11.55 10.37
C GLY A 202 6.05 -11.60 9.78
N PHE A 203 4.98 -11.26 10.52
CA PHE A 203 3.62 -11.13 9.99
C PHE A 203 3.47 -9.90 9.09
N ILE A 204 4.26 -8.85 9.32
CA ILE A 204 4.40 -7.69 8.45
C ILE A 204 5.76 -7.76 7.78
N ARG A 205 5.76 -7.87 6.44
CA ARG A 205 6.99 -7.92 5.62
C ARG A 205 7.69 -6.59 5.61
N SER A 206 6.93 -5.57 5.22
CA SER A 206 7.46 -4.23 4.98
C SER A 206 6.37 -3.19 5.19
N GLN A 207 6.81 -1.93 5.34
CA GLN A 207 5.92 -0.81 5.61
C GLN A 207 6.53 0.49 5.08
N ALA A 208 5.69 1.29 4.40
CA ALA A 208 5.93 2.71 4.24
C ALA A 208 5.31 3.45 5.44
N ASN A 209 6.09 4.32 6.09
CA ASN A 209 5.63 5.04 7.28
C ASN A 209 4.45 5.96 6.94
N GLY A 210 3.57 6.18 7.93
CA GLY A 210 2.56 7.21 7.84
C GLY A 210 3.18 8.60 7.86
N ALA A 211 2.48 9.59 7.31
CA ALA A 211 2.97 10.95 7.21
C ALA A 211 1.82 11.97 7.21
N ILE A 212 2.03 13.08 7.90
CA ILE A 212 1.03 14.17 7.98
C ILE A 212 1.43 15.33 7.07
N ARG A 213 0.46 16.18 6.70
CA ARG A 213 0.67 17.40 5.89
C ARG A 213 1.25 17.12 4.50
N ASN A 214 0.71 16.10 3.83
CA ASN A 214 0.83 15.96 2.39
C ASN A 214 -0.17 16.91 1.72
N SER A 215 0.18 17.47 0.55
CA SER A 215 -0.72 18.40 -0.15
C SER A 215 -1.49 17.76 -1.29
N PHE A 216 -1.02 16.63 -1.82
CA PHE A 216 -1.72 15.90 -2.87
C PHE A 216 -2.64 14.82 -2.30
N ILE A 217 -2.26 14.25 -1.17
CA ILE A 217 -2.98 13.14 -0.53
C ILE A 217 -3.39 13.54 0.88
N GLN A 218 -4.61 13.16 1.29
CA GLN A 218 -5.10 13.37 2.66
C GLN A 218 -4.84 12.17 3.57
N THR A 219 -4.50 11.01 3.00
CA THR A 219 -4.16 9.84 3.82
C THR A 219 -2.87 10.06 4.60
N GLU A 220 -2.96 9.91 5.92
CA GLU A 220 -1.81 9.94 6.83
C GLU A 220 -1.38 8.54 7.28
N SER A 221 -2.18 7.54 6.88
CA SER A 221 -2.02 6.16 7.32
C SER A 221 -0.83 5.50 6.65
N PRO A 222 -0.06 4.67 7.38
CA PRO A 222 1.00 3.87 6.77
C PRO A 222 0.45 2.86 5.76
N VAL A 223 1.30 2.45 4.82
CA VAL A 223 1.01 1.34 3.90
C VAL A 223 1.77 0.12 4.38
N TYR A 224 1.06 -0.98 4.65
CA TYR A 224 1.66 -2.23 5.13
C TYR A 224 1.62 -3.29 4.04
N ALA A 225 2.63 -4.16 4.00
CA ALA A 225 2.57 -5.44 3.31
C ALA A 225 2.59 -6.58 4.33
N LEU A 226 1.53 -7.38 4.34
CA LEU A 226 1.40 -8.56 5.18
C LEU A 226 2.17 -9.74 4.59
N ASN A 227 2.67 -10.60 5.46
CA ASN A 227 3.32 -11.84 5.06
C ASN A 227 2.28 -12.94 4.86
N LEU A 228 1.79 -13.04 3.62
CA LEU A 228 0.79 -14.06 3.27
C LEU A 228 1.35 -15.48 3.21
N SER A 229 2.66 -15.62 3.06
CA SER A 229 3.35 -16.91 2.99
C SER A 229 3.90 -17.35 4.37
N HIS A 230 3.46 -16.71 5.44
CA HIS A 230 3.92 -17.02 6.79
C HIS A 230 3.43 -18.41 7.20
N GLU A 231 4.29 -19.22 7.83
CA GLU A 231 3.98 -20.60 8.25
C GLU A 231 2.70 -20.72 9.11
N PHE A 232 2.40 -19.66 9.87
CA PHE A 232 1.20 -19.54 10.70
C PHE A 232 -0.07 -19.87 9.92
N TRP A 233 -0.11 -19.58 8.61
CA TRP A 233 -1.25 -19.83 7.74
C TRP A 233 -1.37 -21.30 7.29
N GLY A 234 -0.32 -22.12 7.43
CA GLY A 234 -0.30 -23.52 7.00
C GLY A 234 -0.68 -23.68 5.53
N ASP A 235 -1.60 -24.60 5.24
CA ASP A 235 -2.10 -24.86 3.88
C ASP A 235 -2.81 -23.66 3.22
N ALA A 236 -3.21 -22.65 4.02
CA ALA A 236 -3.80 -21.42 3.50
C ALA A 236 -2.76 -20.36 3.13
N ALA A 237 -1.47 -20.59 3.39
CA ALA A 237 -0.40 -19.67 3.03
C ALA A 237 -0.42 -19.37 1.53
N ILE A 238 -0.26 -18.10 1.18
CA ILE A 238 -0.22 -17.65 -0.22
C ILE A 238 1.24 -17.34 -0.55
N TYR A 239 1.79 -18.19 -1.40
CA TYR A 239 3.16 -18.05 -1.91
C TYR A 239 3.16 -17.27 -3.23
N GLY A 240 4.34 -16.83 -3.63
CA GLY A 240 4.50 -16.16 -4.91
C GLY A 240 5.94 -15.93 -5.30
N LYS A 241 6.11 -15.17 -6.37
CA LYS A 241 7.39 -14.80 -6.96
C LYS A 241 7.74 -13.37 -6.55
N PHE A 242 8.93 -13.20 -6.00
CA PHE A 242 9.49 -11.91 -5.60
C PHE A 242 10.58 -11.54 -6.59
N TYR A 243 10.34 -10.50 -7.38
CA TYR A 243 11.31 -9.96 -8.32
C TYR A 243 12.00 -8.76 -7.69
N ILE A 244 13.21 -8.99 -7.20
CA ILE A 244 14.06 -8.01 -6.52
C ILE A 244 14.88 -7.28 -7.58
N LEU A 245 14.57 -6.01 -7.79
CA LEU A 245 15.27 -5.12 -8.69
C LEU A 245 16.36 -4.40 -7.90
N LYS A 246 17.62 -4.77 -8.12
CA LYS A 246 18.77 -4.12 -7.52
C LYS A 246 19.23 -2.98 -8.41
N TYR A 247 19.28 -1.79 -7.84
CA TYR A 247 19.75 -0.61 -8.52
C TYR A 247 21.28 -0.49 -8.40
N PRO A 248 21.96 0.01 -9.45
CA PRO A 248 23.42 0.14 -9.48
C PRO A 248 23.94 1.22 -8.55
N GLN A 249 23.10 2.21 -8.25
CA GLN A 249 23.32 3.23 -7.23
C GLN A 249 22.06 3.31 -6.37
N PRO A 250 22.15 3.85 -5.13
CA PRO A 250 20.98 4.14 -4.32
C PRO A 250 19.92 4.91 -5.12
N HIS A 251 18.78 4.26 -5.40
CA HIS A 251 17.68 4.82 -6.16
C HIS A 251 16.90 5.78 -5.30
N VAL A 252 16.90 7.04 -5.72
CA VAL A 252 16.00 8.03 -5.16
C VAL A 252 14.57 7.76 -5.65
N PHE A 253 13.58 7.82 -4.76
CA PHE A 253 12.18 7.74 -5.18
C PHE A 253 11.82 8.81 -6.21
N GLU A 254 11.03 8.44 -7.22
CA GLU A 254 10.57 9.35 -8.28
C GLU A 254 9.96 10.64 -7.71
N VAL A 255 9.13 10.51 -6.68
CA VAL A 255 8.53 11.64 -5.97
C VAL A 255 9.58 12.60 -5.36
N GLN A 256 10.67 12.07 -4.81
CA GLN A 256 11.74 12.89 -4.22
C GLN A 256 12.62 13.53 -5.29
N LYS A 257 12.88 12.84 -6.41
CA LYS A 257 13.55 13.45 -7.58
C LYS A 257 12.78 14.67 -8.06
N MET A 258 11.46 14.52 -8.15
CA MET A 258 10.57 15.59 -8.54
C MET A 258 10.55 16.76 -7.56
N ALA A 259 10.56 16.49 -6.26
CA ALA A 259 10.73 17.53 -5.24
C ALA A 259 12.08 18.27 -5.37
N SER A 260 13.15 17.56 -5.70
CA SER A 260 14.48 18.14 -5.90
C SER A 260 14.50 19.07 -7.11
N ILE A 261 13.91 18.63 -8.24
CA ILE A 261 13.76 19.44 -9.45
C ILE A 261 12.93 20.70 -9.16
N PHE A 262 11.77 20.57 -8.51
CA PHE A 262 10.92 21.73 -8.17
C PHE A 262 11.64 22.71 -7.24
N THR A 263 12.48 22.21 -6.34
CA THR A 263 13.31 23.04 -5.46
C THR A 263 14.37 23.82 -6.25
N MET A 264 15.01 23.20 -7.25
CA MET A 264 15.96 23.88 -8.14
C MET A 264 15.28 24.95 -9.02
N LEU A 265 14.09 24.66 -9.52
CA LEU A 265 13.31 25.57 -10.36
C LEU A 265 12.65 26.71 -9.56
N ASN A 266 12.87 26.79 -8.24
CA ASN A 266 12.33 27.87 -7.43
C ASN A 266 13.16 29.15 -7.61
N PRO A 267 12.58 30.28 -8.04
CA PRO A 267 13.29 31.55 -8.21
C PRO A 267 13.93 32.09 -6.91
N LYS A 268 13.46 31.63 -5.74
CA LYS A 268 14.07 31.94 -4.43
C LYS A 268 15.25 31.06 -4.06
N SER A 269 15.56 30.03 -4.86
CA SER A 269 16.79 29.27 -4.67
C SER A 269 17.98 30.16 -5.02
N ASP A 270 19.10 30.01 -4.31
CA ASP A 270 20.36 30.74 -4.58
C ASP A 270 20.86 30.59 -6.04
N LEU A 271 20.28 29.66 -6.82
CA LEU A 271 20.60 29.38 -8.21
C LEU A 271 19.96 30.38 -9.20
N LEU A 272 18.79 30.94 -8.88
CA LEU A 272 18.02 31.82 -9.77
C LEU A 272 18.06 33.30 -9.35
N SER A 273 18.57 33.60 -8.16
CA SER A 273 18.72 34.98 -7.65
C SER A 273 19.69 35.85 -8.47
N ASN A 274 20.50 35.25 -9.35
CA ASN A 274 21.47 35.94 -10.21
C ASN A 274 21.03 36.09 -11.69
N THR A 275 19.87 35.56 -12.08
CA THR A 275 19.38 35.62 -13.47
C THR A 275 18.07 36.39 -13.54
N LYS A 276 18.11 37.60 -14.11
CA LYS A 276 16.98 38.54 -14.21
C LYS A 276 15.93 38.17 -15.27
N SER A 277 15.92 36.97 -15.84
CA SER A 277 14.91 36.60 -16.84
C SER A 277 14.11 35.35 -16.43
N GLU A 278 12.79 35.44 -16.60
CA GLU A 278 11.83 34.34 -16.47
C GLU A 278 11.80 33.48 -17.75
N ASP A 279 12.93 33.35 -18.46
CA ASP A 279 12.99 32.58 -19.70
C ASP A 279 13.16 31.08 -19.43
N SER A 280 12.46 30.25 -20.22
CA SER A 280 12.56 28.79 -20.24
C SER A 280 14.01 28.28 -20.42
N ASP A 281 14.87 29.10 -21.02
CA ASP A 281 16.29 28.83 -21.27
C ASP A 281 17.14 28.82 -19.98
N VAL A 282 16.65 29.47 -18.91
CA VAL A 282 17.31 29.54 -17.60
C VAL A 282 17.20 28.20 -16.86
N GLY A 283 16.06 27.51 -16.95
CA GLY A 283 15.86 26.18 -16.35
C GLY A 283 16.86 25.14 -16.89
N LEU A 284 17.06 25.13 -18.22
CA LEU A 284 18.04 24.27 -18.88
C LEU A 284 19.49 24.63 -18.49
N LYS A 285 19.82 25.92 -18.43
CA LYS A 285 21.16 26.41 -18.03
C LYS A 285 21.47 26.08 -16.56
N VAL A 286 20.50 26.17 -15.66
CA VAL A 286 20.67 25.79 -14.24
C VAL A 286 20.86 24.28 -14.08
N MET A 287 20.13 23.47 -14.85
CA MET A 287 20.26 22.01 -14.85
C MET A 287 21.62 21.56 -15.41
N ASN A 288 22.05 22.11 -16.54
CA ASN A 288 23.32 21.75 -17.21
C ASN A 288 24.58 22.14 -16.42
N CYS A 289 24.51 23.15 -15.54
CA CYS A 289 25.69 23.75 -14.93
C CYS A 289 26.18 23.08 -13.63
N LYS A 290 25.39 22.24 -12.93
CA LYS A 290 25.78 21.82 -11.57
C LYS A 290 25.49 20.40 -11.10
N ASN A 291 24.59 19.61 -11.70
CA ASN A 291 24.22 18.33 -11.09
C ASN A 291 24.04 17.19 -12.07
N TYR A 292 25.15 16.51 -12.33
CA TYR A 292 25.21 15.28 -13.12
C TYR A 292 24.21 14.22 -12.64
N TYR A 293 23.90 14.14 -11.35
CA TYR A 293 23.05 13.08 -10.80
C TYR A 293 21.57 13.16 -11.22
N LEU A 294 20.91 14.32 -11.27
CA LEU A 294 19.49 14.39 -11.68
C LEU A 294 19.30 14.24 -13.21
N LEU A 295 20.30 14.69 -13.97
CA LEU A 295 20.31 14.57 -15.43
C LEU A 295 20.77 13.19 -15.88
N HIS A 296 21.72 12.57 -15.19
CA HIS A 296 22.28 11.26 -15.53
C HIS A 296 21.86 10.17 -14.57
N ASP A 297 20.80 10.39 -13.77
CA ASP A 297 20.21 9.32 -12.98
C ASP A 297 19.79 8.22 -13.96
N PRO A 298 20.44 7.06 -13.87
CA PRO A 298 20.34 6.07 -14.92
C PRO A 298 18.97 5.38 -14.95
N LEU A 299 18.14 5.61 -13.93
CA LEU A 299 16.78 5.12 -13.89
C LEU A 299 15.78 6.12 -14.44
N CYS A 300 16.15 7.36 -14.77
CA CYS A 300 15.14 8.40 -15.02
C CYS A 300 14.72 8.65 -16.46
N TRP A 301 15.23 7.96 -17.47
CA TRP A 301 15.07 8.46 -18.84
C TRP A 301 15.01 7.42 -19.95
N MET A 302 14.54 6.21 -19.63
CA MET A 302 14.44 5.16 -20.65
C MET A 302 13.17 5.34 -21.47
N LYS A 303 13.18 6.31 -22.39
CA LYS A 303 12.36 6.17 -23.58
C LYS A 303 12.86 4.92 -24.30
N PRO A 304 11.97 3.99 -24.64
CA PRO A 304 12.29 2.95 -25.58
C PRO A 304 12.94 3.55 -26.81
N PHE A 305 13.97 2.90 -27.32
CA PHE A 305 14.53 3.19 -28.63
C PHE A 305 13.40 3.29 -29.66
N ILE A 306 13.00 4.52 -30.03
CA ILE A 306 12.34 4.70 -31.31
C ILE A 306 13.43 4.35 -32.32
N LEU A 307 13.22 3.26 -33.06
CA LEU A 307 14.01 2.83 -34.18
C LEU A 307 13.95 3.88 -35.31
N ARG A 308 14.53 5.07 -35.11
CA ARG A 308 14.81 6.01 -36.20
C ARG A 308 16.23 5.77 -36.65
N SER A 309 16.32 4.95 -37.70
CA SER A 309 17.49 4.53 -38.49
C SER A 309 18.71 4.00 -37.71
N ARG A 310 19.30 2.92 -38.23
CA ARG A 310 20.46 2.23 -37.63
C ARG A 310 21.74 3.07 -37.57
N ASP A 311 21.71 4.31 -38.07
CA ASP A 311 22.91 5.09 -38.41
C ASP A 311 23.13 6.34 -37.53
N ALA A 312 22.28 6.61 -36.53
CA ALA A 312 22.33 7.87 -35.75
C ALA A 312 22.26 7.69 -34.22
N VAL A 313 22.70 6.55 -33.68
CA VAL A 313 22.59 6.27 -32.24
C VAL A 313 23.90 6.61 -31.52
N GLY A 314 23.97 7.82 -30.97
CA GLY A 314 25.03 8.27 -30.06
C GLY A 314 24.46 8.95 -28.81
N TYR A 315 25.30 9.10 -27.79
CA TYR A 315 25.05 9.76 -26.47
C TYR A 315 24.26 11.08 -26.58
N ALA A 316 24.42 11.82 -27.68
CA ALA A 316 23.70 13.07 -27.95
C ALA A 316 22.16 12.93 -27.99
N ASN A 317 21.61 11.81 -28.47
CA ASN A 317 20.16 11.60 -28.52
C ASN A 317 19.56 11.27 -27.15
N TYR A 318 20.34 10.66 -26.25
CA TYR A 318 19.89 10.39 -24.88
C TYR A 318 19.68 11.70 -24.12
N VAL A 319 20.68 12.59 -24.11
CA VAL A 319 20.60 13.92 -23.47
C VAL A 319 19.40 14.74 -23.96
N VAL A 320 19.07 14.70 -25.26
CA VAL A 320 17.91 15.40 -25.82
C VAL A 320 16.59 14.84 -25.28
N LEU A 321 16.44 13.52 -25.17
CA LEU A 321 15.26 12.90 -24.57
C LEU A 321 15.13 13.23 -23.08
N GLN A 322 16.27 13.34 -22.38
CA GLN A 322 16.30 13.76 -20.98
C GLN A 322 15.82 15.20 -20.80
N GLN A 323 16.31 16.08 -21.66
CA GLN A 323 15.85 17.46 -21.67
C GLN A 323 14.34 17.54 -21.94
N GLN A 324 13.81 16.70 -22.83
CA GLN A 324 12.38 16.69 -23.15
C GLN A 324 11.49 16.34 -21.95
N GLU A 325 11.73 15.26 -21.19
CA GLU A 325 10.87 15.01 -20.03
C GLU A 325 11.14 16.02 -18.89
N ILE A 326 12.36 16.56 -18.73
CA ILE A 326 12.60 17.65 -17.77
C ILE A 326 11.74 18.86 -18.12
N MET A 327 11.61 19.18 -19.40
CA MET A 327 10.74 20.26 -19.85
C MET A 327 9.25 19.97 -19.59
N LYS A 328 8.78 18.73 -19.79
CA LYS A 328 7.42 18.34 -19.38
C LYS A 328 7.20 18.52 -17.87
N LEU A 329 8.18 18.15 -17.06
CA LEU A 329 8.13 18.32 -15.60
C LEU A 329 8.14 19.79 -15.20
N TYR A 330 8.88 20.63 -15.94
CA TYR A 330 8.86 22.09 -15.79
C TYR A 330 7.47 22.65 -16.12
N ASP A 331 6.83 22.19 -17.19
CA ASP A 331 5.48 22.62 -17.57
C ASP A 331 4.49 22.30 -16.46
N HIS A 332 4.50 21.07 -15.92
CA HIS A 332 3.68 20.71 -14.76
C HIS A 332 3.98 21.55 -13.52
N TYR A 333 5.25 21.85 -13.24
CA TYR A 333 5.61 22.74 -12.13
C TYR A 333 5.00 24.14 -12.29
N VAL A 334 5.10 24.71 -13.50
CA VAL A 334 4.52 26.03 -13.81
C VAL A 334 3.00 25.99 -13.69
N GLU A 335 2.35 24.94 -14.20
CA GLU A 335 0.90 24.75 -14.07
C GLU A 335 0.46 24.64 -12.62
N LEU A 336 1.15 23.83 -11.80
CA LEU A 336 0.87 23.67 -10.38
C LEU A 336 1.09 24.97 -9.59
N LYS A 337 2.06 25.81 -10.00
CA LYS A 337 2.27 27.14 -9.42
C LYS A 337 1.17 28.14 -9.81
N ARG A 338 0.58 27.98 -10.99
CA ARG A 338 -0.58 28.78 -11.44
C ARG A 338 -1.87 28.34 -10.78
N LEU A 339 -1.92 27.16 -10.16
CA LEU A 339 -3.05 26.79 -9.31
C LEU A 339 -3.10 27.76 -8.13
N HIS A 340 -4.30 28.26 -7.82
CA HIS A 340 -4.51 29.16 -6.69
C HIS A 340 -5.35 28.52 -5.56
N PRO A 341 -5.01 27.33 -5.04
CA PRO A 341 -5.66 26.79 -3.84
C PRO A 341 -5.25 27.58 -2.59
N GLU A 342 -5.99 27.43 -1.49
CA GLU A 342 -5.65 28.05 -0.19
C GLU A 342 -4.24 27.68 0.30
N ASN A 343 -3.70 26.55 -0.16
CA ASN A 343 -2.32 26.14 0.07
C ASN A 343 -1.65 25.74 -1.26
N PRO A 344 -0.61 26.45 -1.74
CA PRO A 344 0.05 26.12 -2.99
C PRO A 344 0.59 24.69 -2.97
N LEU A 345 0.02 23.80 -3.79
CA LEU A 345 0.37 22.37 -3.85
C LEU A 345 1.87 22.14 -4.16
N SER A 346 2.46 23.06 -4.91
CA SER A 346 3.90 23.10 -5.20
C SER A 346 4.77 23.42 -3.98
N ALA A 347 4.24 24.10 -2.96
CA ALA A 347 5.04 24.50 -1.79
C ALA A 347 5.48 23.33 -0.91
N THR A 348 4.75 22.22 -0.97
CA THR A 348 5.05 20.95 -0.28
C THR A 348 6.27 20.25 -0.81
N PHE A 349 6.63 20.51 -2.07
CA PHE A 349 7.75 19.87 -2.75
C PHE A 349 9.06 20.64 -2.55
N TYR A 350 9.06 21.75 -1.80
CA TYR A 350 10.29 22.44 -1.45
C TYR A 350 11.07 21.66 -0.38
N LEU A 351 12.15 21.04 -0.82
CA LEU A 351 13.12 20.38 0.05
C LEU A 351 13.99 21.44 0.73
N LYS A 352 14.30 21.24 2.02
CA LYS A 352 15.38 22.01 2.64
C LYS A 352 16.72 21.63 1.99
N PRO A 353 17.74 22.50 2.05
CA PRO A 353 19.04 22.23 1.43
C PRO A 353 19.71 20.90 1.81
N HIS A 354 19.47 20.39 3.03
CA HIS A 354 20.01 19.12 3.54
C HIS A 354 19.10 17.90 3.27
N GLU A 355 17.86 18.13 2.86
CA GLU A 355 16.92 17.08 2.43
C GLU A 355 17.00 16.85 0.91
N ASN A 356 17.73 17.75 0.24
CA ASN A 356 17.98 17.70 -1.18
C ASN A 356 19.13 16.71 -1.45
N ILE A 357 18.89 15.70 -2.28
CA ILE A 357 19.91 14.68 -2.65
C ILE A 357 21.16 15.34 -3.27
N LEU A 358 20.99 16.56 -3.76
CA LEU A 358 21.98 17.34 -4.48
C LEU A 358 23.15 17.90 -3.65
N LYS A 359 23.22 17.63 -2.33
CA LYS A 359 24.30 18.18 -1.48
C LYS A 359 25.22 17.15 -0.81
N ASP A 360 24.78 15.92 -0.56
CA ASP A 360 25.64 14.94 0.12
C ASP A 360 25.27 13.49 -0.27
N GLU A 361 26.01 12.91 -1.22
CA GLU A 361 25.98 11.46 -1.48
C GLU A 361 26.40 10.64 -0.24
N ALA A 362 27.04 11.28 0.75
CA ALA A 362 27.65 10.63 1.92
C ALA A 362 26.71 10.41 3.12
N VAL A 363 25.51 10.99 3.16
CA VAL A 363 24.70 11.03 4.41
C VAL A 363 23.61 9.94 4.48
N LEU A 364 23.32 9.24 3.39
CA LEU A 364 22.27 8.21 3.35
C LEU A 364 22.59 6.95 4.19
N GLY A 365 23.86 6.75 4.59
CA GLY A 365 24.31 5.55 5.31
C GLY A 365 24.14 5.56 6.84
N HIS A 366 23.79 6.69 7.47
CA HIS A 366 23.92 6.82 8.94
C HIS A 366 22.63 6.98 9.75
N LEU A 367 21.45 6.91 9.14
CA LEU A 367 20.17 7.05 9.86
C LEU A 367 19.56 5.68 10.21
N SER A 368 20.28 4.89 11.01
CA SER A 368 19.68 3.76 11.71
C SER A 368 19.83 3.90 13.21
N SER A 369 18.69 3.64 13.88
CA SER A 369 18.51 3.38 15.30
C SER A 369 18.19 4.59 16.19
N THR A 370 17.06 4.45 16.90
CA THR A 370 16.60 5.18 18.11
C THR A 370 15.82 6.49 18.03
N GLN A 371 15.70 7.20 16.91
CA GLN A 371 14.82 8.38 16.89
C GLN A 371 13.35 8.03 16.61
N HIS A 372 12.44 8.53 17.44
CA HIS A 372 11.00 8.44 17.22
C HIS A 372 10.65 8.91 15.79
N THR A 373 9.97 8.07 15.00
CA THR A 373 9.55 8.40 13.64
C THR A 373 8.71 9.67 13.64
N LYS A 374 9.30 10.78 13.18
CA LYS A 374 8.60 12.06 13.06
C LYS A 374 7.67 11.98 11.85
N LEU A 375 6.36 11.84 12.10
CA LEU A 375 5.34 11.77 11.04
C LEU A 375 5.30 13.04 10.16
N SER A 376 5.80 14.17 10.66
CA SER A 376 5.89 15.43 9.93
C SER A 376 7.16 15.57 9.07
N GLY A 377 8.08 14.59 9.11
CA GLY A 377 9.33 14.63 8.35
C GLY A 377 9.12 14.45 6.85
N MET A 378 9.90 15.19 6.04
CA MET A 378 9.78 15.20 4.58
C MET A 378 9.96 13.80 3.96
N ASN A 379 10.93 13.02 4.46
CA ASN A 379 11.19 11.66 3.98
C ASN A 379 9.97 10.73 4.12
N ASN A 380 9.23 10.83 5.23
CA ASN A 380 8.03 10.01 5.42
C ASN A 380 6.90 10.45 4.48
N ARG A 381 6.75 11.76 4.22
CA ARG A 381 5.76 12.30 3.28
C ARG A 381 5.99 11.80 1.87
N LEU A 382 7.22 11.97 1.36
CA LEU A 382 7.60 11.57 0.02
C LEU A 382 7.55 10.04 -0.13
N GLY A 383 8.01 9.29 0.88
CA GLY A 383 7.96 7.83 0.88
C GLY A 383 6.53 7.27 0.91
N LEU A 384 5.64 7.85 1.72
CA LEU A 384 4.23 7.46 1.73
C LEU A 384 3.57 7.77 0.38
N PHE A 385 3.83 8.96 -0.17
CA PHE A 385 3.25 9.37 -1.44
C PHE A 385 3.75 8.49 -2.59
N GLN A 386 5.06 8.22 -2.66
CA GLN A 386 5.65 7.25 -3.58
C GLN A 386 4.96 5.89 -3.48
N SER A 387 4.85 5.33 -2.27
CA SER A 387 4.29 4.00 -2.05
C SER A 387 2.82 3.92 -2.51
N LEU A 388 2.04 4.98 -2.28
CA LEU A 388 0.65 5.05 -2.76
C LEU A 388 0.56 5.09 -4.29
N LEU A 389 1.37 5.92 -4.94
CA LEU A 389 1.43 5.98 -6.41
C LEU A 389 1.88 4.64 -7.01
N GLU A 390 2.84 3.95 -6.40
CA GLU A 390 3.25 2.60 -6.79
C GLU A 390 2.05 1.63 -6.74
N GLN A 391 1.19 1.71 -5.71
CA GLN A 391 -0.01 0.86 -5.63
C GLN A 391 -1.03 1.16 -6.73
N TRP A 392 -1.23 2.44 -7.07
CA TRP A 392 -2.11 2.86 -8.16
C TRP A 392 -1.56 2.44 -9.53
N CYS A 393 -0.26 2.58 -9.76
CA CYS A 393 0.40 2.10 -10.97
C CYS A 393 0.17 0.59 -11.13
N CYS A 394 0.45 -0.19 -10.07
CA CYS A 394 0.26 -1.63 -10.11
C CYS A 394 -1.19 -2.01 -10.44
N GLN A 395 -2.18 -1.26 -9.94
CA GLN A 395 -3.60 -1.50 -10.23
C GLN A 395 -3.92 -1.23 -11.71
N ILE A 396 -3.55 -0.05 -12.25
CA ILE A 396 -3.79 0.29 -13.67
C ILE A 396 -3.12 -0.73 -14.57
N TYR A 397 -1.83 -0.98 -14.38
CA TYR A 397 -1.06 -1.86 -15.26
C TYR A 397 -1.44 -3.33 -15.11
N SER A 398 -2.01 -3.76 -13.97
CA SER A 398 -2.55 -5.12 -13.83
C SER A 398 -3.92 -5.29 -14.51
N GLN A 399 -4.70 -4.21 -14.66
CA GLN A 399 -6.08 -4.27 -15.17
C GLN A 399 -6.18 -3.86 -16.66
N ASN A 400 -5.31 -2.96 -17.12
CA ASN A 400 -5.31 -2.49 -18.51
C ASN A 400 -4.26 -3.23 -19.35
N LYS A 401 -4.71 -4.29 -20.04
CA LYS A 401 -3.86 -5.12 -20.91
C LYS A 401 -3.18 -4.31 -22.03
N SER A 402 -3.83 -3.26 -22.54
CA SER A 402 -3.26 -2.42 -23.59
C SER A 402 -2.06 -1.62 -23.07
N LEU A 403 -2.24 -0.89 -21.96
CA LEU A 403 -1.14 -0.15 -21.32
C LEU A 403 -0.01 -1.07 -20.91
N PHE A 404 -0.33 -2.23 -20.32
CA PHE A 404 0.67 -3.23 -19.95
C PHE A 404 1.50 -3.72 -21.15
N LYS A 405 0.84 -4.01 -22.27
CA LYS A 405 1.51 -4.47 -23.50
C LYS A 405 2.34 -3.37 -24.14
N MET A 406 1.82 -2.14 -24.23
CA MET A 406 2.57 -1.00 -24.75
C MET A 406 3.83 -0.74 -23.93
N LEU A 407 3.75 -0.80 -22.60
CA LEU A 407 4.91 -0.65 -21.72
C LEU A 407 5.93 -1.76 -22.00
N LYS A 408 5.49 -3.02 -22.09
CA LYS A 408 6.33 -4.20 -22.35
C LYS A 408 7.06 -4.14 -23.69
N GLU A 409 6.37 -3.66 -24.72
CA GLU A 409 6.91 -3.46 -26.08
C GLU A 409 7.81 -2.23 -26.18
N ALA A 410 7.98 -1.51 -25.08
CA ALA A 410 8.75 -0.30 -25.05
C ALA A 410 8.11 0.69 -26.07
N ASN A 411 6.82 0.97 -25.89
CA ASN A 411 6.13 2.07 -26.55
C ASN A 411 5.89 3.20 -25.53
N PRO A 412 5.75 4.46 -25.96
CA PRO A 412 5.31 5.54 -25.09
C PRO A 412 3.94 5.19 -24.51
N VAL A 413 3.88 5.00 -23.21
CA VAL A 413 2.66 4.85 -22.43
C VAL A 413 2.38 6.15 -21.70
N VAL A 414 1.14 6.60 -21.76
CA VAL A 414 0.63 7.71 -20.97
C VAL A 414 -0.66 7.23 -20.33
N ILE A 415 -0.73 7.27 -19.01
CA ILE A 415 -1.98 7.03 -18.30
C ILE A 415 -2.98 8.12 -18.68
N ASP A 416 -4.17 7.71 -19.11
CA ASP A 416 -5.24 8.62 -19.48
C ASP A 416 -6.19 8.89 -18.30
N ASP A 417 -6.99 9.96 -18.45
CA ASP A 417 -7.97 10.38 -17.44
C ASP A 417 -8.95 9.24 -17.12
N GLU A 418 -9.36 8.44 -18.12
CA GLU A 418 -10.24 7.30 -17.92
C GLU A 418 -9.61 6.25 -16.99
N SER A 419 -8.37 5.84 -17.24
CA SER A 419 -7.66 4.89 -16.38
C SER A 419 -7.48 5.43 -14.96
N PHE A 420 -7.23 6.74 -14.82
CA PHE A 420 -7.09 7.39 -13.53
C PHE A 420 -8.42 7.48 -12.77
N GLU A 421 -9.53 7.80 -13.43
CA GLU A 421 -10.87 7.81 -12.83
C GLU A 421 -11.29 6.42 -12.35
N HIS A 422 -11.00 5.37 -13.14
CA HIS A 422 -11.28 3.97 -12.77
C HIS A 422 -10.54 3.48 -11.53
N LEU A 423 -9.46 4.17 -11.09
CA LEU A 423 -8.82 3.86 -9.81
C LEU A 423 -9.75 4.07 -8.61
N GLY A 424 -10.72 4.98 -8.72
CA GLY A 424 -11.57 5.37 -7.59
C GLY A 424 -10.77 5.99 -6.45
N CYS A 425 -9.69 6.72 -6.75
CA CYS A 425 -8.73 7.22 -5.76
C CYS A 425 -9.08 8.60 -5.17
N THR A 426 -10.24 9.16 -5.51
CA THR A 426 -10.68 10.51 -5.11
C THR A 426 -10.64 10.71 -3.60
N ASP A 427 -11.03 9.68 -2.83
CA ASP A 427 -11.06 9.72 -1.36
C ASP A 427 -9.66 9.75 -0.73
N PHE A 428 -8.60 9.50 -1.50
CA PHE A 428 -7.22 9.61 -1.01
C PHE A 428 -6.60 10.98 -1.32
N LEU A 429 -7.16 11.72 -2.27
CA LEU A 429 -6.65 13.03 -2.70
C LEU A 429 -7.14 14.13 -1.76
N TYR A 430 -6.34 15.19 -1.63
CA TYR A 430 -6.78 16.37 -0.87
C TYR A 430 -7.94 17.05 -1.63
N PRO A 431 -9.04 17.43 -0.96
CA PRO A 431 -10.15 18.08 -1.63
C PRO A 431 -9.68 19.41 -2.21
N TYR A 432 -9.86 19.55 -3.52
CA TYR A 432 -9.50 20.78 -4.21
C TYR A 432 -10.63 21.80 -4.09
N SER A 433 -10.30 23.05 -3.77
CA SER A 433 -11.26 24.15 -3.69
C SER A 433 -10.67 25.44 -4.24
N LEU A 434 -11.51 26.21 -4.94
CA LEU A 434 -11.16 27.55 -5.39
C LEU A 434 -11.09 28.51 -4.19
N GLN A 435 -10.16 29.47 -4.24
CA GLN A 435 -10.10 30.53 -3.23
C GLN A 435 -11.35 31.41 -3.25
N ALA A 436 -11.74 31.93 -2.09
CA ALA A 436 -12.88 32.85 -1.95
C ALA A 436 -12.75 34.09 -2.87
N THR A 437 -11.52 34.56 -3.10
CA THR A 437 -11.20 35.66 -4.02
C THR A 437 -11.52 35.30 -5.47
N GLN A 438 -11.15 34.10 -5.94
CA GLN A 438 -11.46 33.64 -7.29
C GLN A 438 -12.97 33.46 -7.49
N ILE A 439 -13.65 32.88 -6.49
CA ILE A 439 -15.12 32.74 -6.52
C ILE A 439 -15.76 34.13 -6.63
N LYS A 440 -15.26 35.11 -5.87
CA LYS A 440 -15.71 36.50 -5.95
C LYS A 440 -15.48 37.12 -7.33
N THR A 441 -14.29 36.95 -7.92
CA THR A 441 -14.00 37.45 -9.27
C THR A 441 -14.89 36.80 -10.33
N ILE A 442 -15.17 35.49 -10.24
CA ILE A 442 -16.11 34.82 -11.15
C ILE A 442 -17.52 35.40 -10.98
N LYS A 443 -17.98 35.58 -9.75
CA LYS A 443 -19.29 36.18 -9.48
C LYS A 443 -19.38 37.59 -10.08
N GLU A 444 -18.38 38.42 -9.85
CA GLU A 444 -18.31 39.79 -10.39
C GLU A 444 -18.32 39.81 -11.93
N ASP A 445 -17.50 38.99 -12.58
CA ASP A 445 -17.43 38.90 -14.05
C ASP A 445 -18.75 38.42 -14.68
N MET A 446 -19.38 37.39 -14.09
CA MET A 446 -20.67 36.88 -14.58
C MET A 446 -21.82 37.88 -14.34
N THR A 447 -21.80 38.62 -13.22
CA THR A 447 -22.77 39.70 -12.99
C THR A 447 -22.61 40.86 -13.97
N LEU A 448 -21.36 41.23 -14.32
CA LEU A 448 -21.08 42.26 -15.32
C LEU A 448 -21.53 41.85 -16.73
N LYS A 449 -21.50 40.54 -17.03
CA LYS A 449 -21.96 39.96 -18.30
C LYS A 449 -23.47 39.69 -18.34
N ASN A 450 -24.22 39.99 -17.29
CA ASN A 450 -25.65 39.63 -17.12
C ASN A 450 -25.93 38.12 -17.21
N GLU A 451 -24.98 37.27 -16.81
CA GLU A 451 -25.08 35.80 -16.85
C GLU A 451 -25.03 35.17 -15.44
N SER A 452 -25.75 35.78 -14.48
CA SER A 452 -25.72 35.36 -13.08
C SER A 452 -26.20 33.92 -12.84
N ASP A 453 -27.05 33.39 -13.73
CA ASP A 453 -27.51 32.00 -13.74
C ASP A 453 -26.40 30.98 -14.04
N LYS A 454 -25.32 31.41 -14.70
CA LYS A 454 -24.18 30.56 -15.07
C LYS A 454 -23.03 30.59 -14.04
N ILE A 455 -23.19 31.26 -12.90
CA ILE A 455 -22.14 31.36 -11.88
C ILE A 455 -21.72 29.98 -11.37
N GLU A 456 -22.68 29.12 -11.03
CA GLU A 456 -22.40 27.79 -10.47
C GLU A 456 -21.75 26.86 -11.50
N SER A 457 -22.20 26.91 -12.76
CA SER A 457 -21.61 26.12 -13.85
C SER A 457 -20.18 26.58 -14.16
N MET A 458 -19.92 27.89 -14.15
CA MET A 458 -18.57 28.45 -14.34
C MET A 458 -17.62 28.09 -13.20
N ILE A 459 -18.09 28.15 -11.95
CA ILE A 459 -17.31 27.70 -10.78
C ILE A 459 -16.95 26.22 -10.92
N THR A 460 -17.94 25.38 -11.25
CA THR A 460 -17.74 23.93 -11.45
C THR A 460 -16.77 23.65 -12.59
N PHE A 461 -16.89 24.37 -13.71
CA PHE A 461 -15.99 24.26 -14.85
C PHE A 461 -14.54 24.59 -14.46
N LYS A 462 -14.32 25.72 -13.78
CA LYS A 462 -12.99 26.11 -13.31
C LYS A 462 -12.40 25.12 -12.33
N LEU A 463 -13.22 24.62 -11.40
CA LEU A 463 -12.81 23.60 -10.43
C LEU A 463 -12.35 22.33 -11.14
N LYS A 464 -13.12 21.82 -12.10
CA LYS A 464 -12.75 20.64 -12.89
C LYS A 464 -11.48 20.87 -13.71
N ALA A 465 -11.31 22.05 -14.30
CA ALA A 465 -10.12 22.38 -15.08
C ALA A 465 -8.85 22.40 -14.20
N GLU A 466 -8.92 22.97 -13.00
CA GLU A 466 -7.79 22.98 -12.07
C GLU A 466 -7.52 21.59 -11.48
N GLN A 467 -8.57 20.80 -11.19
CA GLN A 467 -8.44 19.41 -10.76
C GLN A 467 -7.77 18.53 -11.84
N SER A 468 -8.14 18.72 -13.11
CA SER A 468 -7.54 17.99 -14.24
C SER A 468 -6.03 18.22 -14.32
N ARG A 469 -5.54 19.45 -14.06
CA ARG A 469 -4.09 19.72 -14.01
C ARG A 469 -3.37 18.94 -12.91
N ILE A 470 -4.02 18.76 -11.76
CA ILE A 470 -3.48 17.94 -10.67
C ILE A 470 -3.42 16.48 -11.10
N HIS A 471 -4.50 15.96 -11.69
CA HIS A 471 -4.53 14.59 -12.19
C HIS A 471 -3.44 14.35 -13.24
N GLN A 472 -3.26 15.28 -14.19
CA GLN A 472 -2.20 15.21 -15.20
C GLN A 472 -0.80 15.13 -14.57
N PHE A 473 -0.53 15.93 -13.55
CA PHE A 473 0.73 15.83 -12.81
C PHE A 473 0.89 14.46 -12.10
N LEU A 474 -0.16 13.96 -11.45
CA LEU A 474 -0.12 12.66 -10.77
C LEU A 474 0.12 11.52 -11.77
N MET A 475 -0.55 11.56 -12.93
CA MET A 475 -0.36 10.59 -14.01
C MET A 475 1.07 10.65 -14.56
N ALA A 476 1.65 11.84 -14.75
CA ALA A 476 3.05 11.97 -15.17
C ALA A 476 4.04 11.38 -14.16
N LEU A 477 3.79 11.55 -12.85
CA LEU A 477 4.59 10.88 -11.81
C LEU A 477 4.43 9.35 -11.87
N MET A 478 3.22 8.87 -12.11
CA MET A 478 2.93 7.45 -12.23
C MET A 478 3.56 6.83 -13.47
N ASP A 479 3.58 7.54 -14.60
CA ASP A 479 4.31 7.13 -15.80
C ASP A 479 5.80 6.97 -15.49
N LEU A 480 6.40 7.94 -14.78
CA LEU A 480 7.80 7.85 -14.36
C LEU A 480 8.05 6.60 -13.48
N ILE A 481 7.17 6.30 -12.53
CA ILE A 481 7.26 5.07 -11.71
C ILE A 481 7.13 3.81 -12.58
N ALA A 482 6.21 3.81 -13.54
CA ALA A 482 5.98 2.68 -14.43
C ALA A 482 7.22 2.39 -15.29
N TYR A 483 7.84 3.41 -15.87
CA TYR A 483 9.08 3.25 -16.63
C TYR A 483 10.25 2.79 -15.76
N ASN A 484 10.37 3.31 -14.54
CA ASN A 484 11.52 3.06 -13.69
C ASN A 484 11.46 1.75 -12.91
N GLN A 485 10.27 1.17 -12.75
CA GLN A 485 10.06 -0.02 -11.92
C GLN A 485 9.29 -1.11 -12.67
N ILE A 486 8.10 -0.80 -13.19
CA ILE A 486 7.20 -1.80 -13.79
C ILE A 486 7.76 -2.33 -15.11
N TYR A 487 8.27 -1.46 -15.98
CA TYR A 487 8.91 -1.85 -17.23
C TYR A 487 10.06 -2.83 -16.98
N PHE A 488 10.95 -2.52 -16.02
CA PHE A 488 12.06 -3.40 -15.67
C PHE A 488 11.58 -4.75 -15.14
N PHE A 489 10.60 -4.75 -14.26
CA PHE A 489 9.94 -5.96 -13.79
C PHE A 489 9.40 -6.81 -14.97
N GLN A 490 8.72 -6.18 -15.94
CA GLN A 490 8.21 -6.87 -17.13
C GLN A 490 9.33 -7.46 -17.98
N GLN A 491 10.45 -6.75 -18.17
CA GLN A 491 11.62 -7.30 -18.87
C GLN A 491 12.21 -8.50 -18.12
N CYS A 492 12.19 -8.46 -16.79
CA CYS A 492 12.64 -9.58 -15.97
C CYS A 492 11.76 -10.82 -16.18
N MET A 493 10.44 -10.65 -16.11
CA MET A 493 9.47 -11.72 -16.38
C MET A 493 9.66 -12.35 -17.76
N ARG A 494 9.85 -11.54 -18.81
CA ARG A 494 9.99 -12.00 -20.19
C ARG A 494 11.20 -12.91 -20.39
N LYS A 495 12.38 -12.47 -19.94
CA LYS A 495 13.61 -13.25 -20.07
C LYS A 495 13.52 -14.61 -19.36
N HIS A 496 12.87 -14.66 -18.19
CA HIS A 496 12.64 -15.92 -17.49
C HIS A 496 11.69 -16.84 -18.27
N SER A 497 10.61 -16.31 -18.83
CA SER A 497 9.69 -17.13 -19.64
C SER A 497 10.35 -17.75 -20.87
N ASP A 498 11.30 -17.04 -21.49
CA ASP A 498 12.10 -17.56 -22.60
C ASP A 498 13.09 -18.66 -22.16
N ILE A 499 13.60 -18.58 -20.92
CA ILE A 499 14.46 -19.63 -20.32
C ILE A 499 13.63 -20.88 -20.01
N ASP A 500 12.46 -20.74 -19.38
CA ASP A 500 11.54 -21.84 -19.09
C ASP A 500 11.07 -22.54 -20.37
N GLN A 501 10.78 -21.76 -21.44
CA GLN A 501 10.36 -22.32 -22.73
C GLN A 501 11.50 -23.00 -23.49
N LYS A 502 12.75 -22.57 -23.33
CA LYS A 502 13.92 -23.27 -23.91
C LYS A 502 14.17 -24.62 -23.24
N LEU A 503 13.79 -24.79 -21.97
CA LEU A 503 13.84 -26.08 -21.27
C LEU A 503 12.68 -27.01 -21.67
N GLY A 504 11.60 -26.48 -22.24
CA GLY A 504 10.45 -27.22 -22.79
C GLY A 504 10.38 -27.17 -24.33
N ALA A 505 11.44 -27.61 -25.02
CA ALA A 505 11.51 -27.53 -26.47
C ALA A 505 10.63 -28.58 -27.17
N THR A 506 9.41 -28.18 -27.60
CA THR A 506 8.66 -28.71 -28.76
C THR A 506 7.38 -27.87 -28.99
N LYS A 507 7.47 -26.56 -29.23
CA LYS A 507 6.30 -25.78 -29.69
C LYS A 507 6.61 -24.88 -30.88
N SER A 508 5.72 -24.96 -31.86
CA SER A 508 5.81 -24.32 -33.18
C SER A 508 5.73 -22.79 -33.08
N SER A 509 6.13 -22.09 -34.14
CA SER A 509 6.05 -20.61 -34.25
C SER A 509 4.62 -20.06 -34.15
N LEU A 510 3.62 -20.86 -34.55
CA LEU A 510 2.20 -20.49 -34.53
C LEU A 510 1.61 -20.57 -33.11
N GLU A 511 2.02 -21.56 -32.31
CA GLU A 511 1.64 -21.64 -30.89
C GLU A 511 2.22 -20.49 -30.08
N ARG A 512 3.45 -20.03 -30.38
CA ARG A 512 4.01 -18.81 -29.76
C ARG A 512 3.19 -17.55 -30.06
N ALA A 513 2.70 -17.40 -31.28
CA ALA A 513 1.83 -16.28 -31.66
C ALA A 513 0.46 -16.34 -30.95
N LEU A 514 -0.11 -17.54 -30.80
CA LEU A 514 -1.35 -17.77 -30.04
C LEU A 514 -1.18 -17.56 -28.53
N VAL A 515 -0.04 -17.95 -27.95
CA VAL A 515 0.32 -17.69 -26.53
C VAL A 515 0.47 -16.19 -26.26
N ASN A 516 1.11 -15.44 -27.17
CA ASN A 516 1.21 -13.99 -27.04
C ASN A 516 -0.16 -13.28 -27.21
N ALA A 517 -1.05 -13.81 -28.06
CA ALA A 517 -2.42 -13.30 -28.20
C ALA A 517 -3.27 -13.56 -26.93
N THR A 518 -3.03 -14.69 -26.26
CA THR A 518 -3.72 -15.12 -25.04
C THR A 518 -3.03 -14.69 -23.74
N GLU A 519 -1.94 -13.93 -23.81
CA GLU A 519 -1.17 -13.52 -22.62
C GLU A 519 -2.07 -12.74 -21.64
N ILE A 520 -2.33 -13.37 -20.49
CA ILE A 520 -3.07 -12.76 -19.38
C ILE A 520 -2.05 -11.96 -18.58
N VAL A 521 -2.34 -10.68 -18.37
CA VAL A 521 -1.52 -9.85 -17.48
C VAL A 521 -1.66 -10.42 -16.07
N MET A 522 -0.57 -10.97 -15.54
CA MET A 522 -0.55 -11.49 -14.18
C MET A 522 -0.59 -10.32 -13.21
N PRO A 523 -1.59 -10.24 -12.32
CA PRO A 523 -1.67 -9.17 -11.34
C PRO A 523 -0.43 -9.15 -10.42
N PHE A 524 0.06 -7.96 -10.09
CA PHE A 524 1.27 -7.78 -9.28
C PHE A 524 1.18 -6.55 -8.37
N LYS A 525 2.04 -6.48 -7.35
CA LYS A 525 2.20 -5.31 -6.49
C LYS A 525 3.67 -5.01 -6.20
N ILE A 526 4.05 -3.74 -6.24
CA ILE A 526 5.32 -3.27 -5.69
C ILE A 526 5.18 -3.22 -4.17
N LEU A 527 6.11 -3.88 -3.46
CA LEU A 527 6.06 -3.93 -2.01
C LEU A 527 6.45 -2.56 -1.41
N PRO A 528 5.69 -2.08 -0.41
CA PRO A 528 5.97 -0.82 0.24
C PRO A 528 7.33 -0.91 0.93
N ARG A 529 8.14 0.12 0.79
CA ARG A 529 9.49 0.18 1.36
C ARG A 529 9.66 1.47 2.14
N SER A 530 10.50 1.39 3.17
CA SER A 530 10.87 2.58 3.93
C SER A 530 11.75 3.49 3.08
N PHE A 531 11.73 4.79 3.37
CA PHE A 531 12.52 5.77 2.61
C PHE A 531 14.04 5.53 2.69
N ILE A 532 14.50 4.81 3.71
CA ILE A 532 15.91 4.41 3.85
C ILE A 532 16.28 3.22 2.95
N GLN A 533 15.30 2.48 2.41
CA GLN A 533 15.50 1.36 1.50
C GLN A 533 15.49 1.86 0.06
N ASN A 534 16.62 2.43 -0.37
CA ASN A 534 16.80 3.03 -1.68
C ASN A 534 17.54 2.11 -2.68
N THR A 535 18.13 1.00 -2.24
CA THR A 535 18.96 0.16 -3.14
C THR A 535 18.15 -0.88 -3.91
N TYR A 536 16.95 -1.21 -3.43
CA TYR A 536 16.12 -2.28 -3.99
C TYR A 536 14.66 -1.84 -4.14
N SER A 537 14.01 -2.31 -5.21
CA SER A 537 12.55 -2.39 -5.31
C SER A 537 12.16 -3.86 -5.46
N CYS A 538 10.96 -4.24 -5.02
CA CYS A 538 10.49 -5.60 -5.19
C CYS A 538 9.06 -5.63 -5.72
N CYS A 539 8.86 -6.37 -6.81
CA CYS A 539 7.53 -6.71 -7.32
C CYS A 539 7.14 -8.12 -6.84
N PHE A 540 5.97 -8.23 -6.22
CA PHE A 540 5.37 -9.49 -5.79
C PHE A 540 4.28 -9.92 -6.78
N VAL A 541 4.38 -11.16 -7.24
CA VAL A 541 3.37 -11.82 -8.09
C VAL A 541 2.88 -13.06 -7.34
N PRO A 542 1.61 -13.13 -6.92
CA PRO A 542 1.07 -14.28 -6.21
C PRO A 542 1.01 -15.51 -7.14
N ASP A 543 1.25 -16.68 -6.58
CA ASP A 543 1.17 -17.96 -7.29
C ASP A 543 0.35 -18.95 -6.44
N GLN A 544 -0.88 -19.20 -6.86
CA GLN A 544 -1.82 -20.05 -6.13
C GLN A 544 -1.42 -21.53 -6.10
N HIS A 545 -0.47 -21.94 -6.95
CA HIS A 545 0.00 -23.32 -7.04
C HIS A 545 1.38 -23.52 -6.42
N ALA A 546 2.04 -22.43 -6.02
CA ALA A 546 3.35 -22.50 -5.38
C ALA A 546 3.25 -23.06 -3.96
N LYS A 547 4.23 -23.88 -3.58
CA LYS A 547 4.39 -24.43 -2.23
C LYS A 547 5.38 -23.65 -1.35
N ALA A 548 6.15 -22.76 -1.98
CA ALA A 548 7.15 -21.91 -1.34
C ALA A 548 7.33 -20.64 -2.17
N ASN A 549 7.84 -19.58 -1.56
CA ASN A 549 8.20 -18.37 -2.30
C ASN A 549 9.41 -18.63 -3.19
N ARG A 550 9.42 -17.99 -4.35
CA ARG A 550 10.58 -17.96 -5.25
C ARG A 550 11.10 -16.54 -5.36
N TYR A 551 12.42 -16.40 -5.34
CA TYR A 551 13.07 -15.10 -5.32
C TYR A 551 13.97 -14.97 -6.54
N PHE A 552 13.83 -13.85 -7.24
CA PHE A 552 14.58 -13.55 -8.45
C PHE A 552 15.30 -12.23 -8.25
N LEU A 553 16.62 -12.26 -8.26
CA LEU A 553 17.44 -11.05 -8.22
C LEU A 553 17.75 -10.63 -9.64
N SER A 554 17.39 -9.39 -9.97
CA SER A 554 17.77 -8.73 -11.21
C SER A 554 18.73 -7.61 -10.89
N GLU A 555 19.99 -7.79 -11.30
CA GLU A 555 21.01 -6.76 -11.15
C GLU A 555 21.06 -5.90 -12.41
N LEU A 556 20.86 -4.60 -12.22
CA LEU A 556 21.05 -3.61 -13.27
C LEU A 556 22.52 -3.19 -13.26
N ALA A 557 23.33 -3.80 -14.13
CA ALA A 557 24.72 -3.40 -14.33
C ALA A 557 24.84 -2.46 -15.54
N PHE A 558 25.54 -1.34 -15.39
CA PHE A 558 26.00 -0.56 -16.54
C PHE A 558 27.21 -1.25 -17.15
N GLN A 559 27.26 -1.33 -18.47
CA GLN A 559 28.51 -1.69 -19.14
C GLN A 559 29.53 -0.57 -18.89
N GLU A 560 30.73 -0.92 -18.44
CA GLU A 560 31.86 0.00 -18.48
C GLU A 560 32.11 0.40 -19.95
N PRO A 561 32.43 1.67 -20.24
CA PRO A 561 32.79 2.07 -21.60
C PRO A 561 33.99 1.23 -22.05
N LEU A 562 33.79 0.39 -23.08
CA LEU A 562 34.90 -0.28 -23.75
C LEU A 562 35.86 0.80 -24.26
N GLN A 563 37.16 0.64 -24.00
CA GLN A 563 38.21 1.60 -24.39
C GLN A 563 38.26 1.88 -25.91
N ASP A 564 37.58 1.06 -26.71
CA ASP A 564 37.53 1.13 -28.17
C ASP A 564 36.36 1.97 -28.73
N GLY A 565 35.63 2.72 -27.90
CA GLY A 565 34.54 3.59 -28.36
C GLY A 565 33.29 2.84 -28.84
N THR A 566 33.16 1.56 -28.49
CA THR A 566 31.97 0.74 -28.73
C THR A 566 30.83 1.12 -27.77
N ARG A 567 29.61 1.06 -28.29
CA ARG A 567 28.36 1.67 -27.81
C ARG A 567 27.99 1.32 -26.35
N PHE A 568 27.30 2.25 -25.69
CA PHE A 568 26.41 1.93 -24.57
C PHE A 568 25.29 1.01 -25.09
N ASP A 569 25.41 -0.29 -24.88
CA ASP A 569 24.23 -1.14 -24.86
C ASP A 569 23.59 -1.03 -23.46
N PHE A 570 22.26 -1.09 -23.46
CA PHE A 570 21.36 -1.16 -22.30
C PHE A 570 21.98 -1.80 -21.04
N PRO A 571 21.54 -1.44 -19.81
CA PRO A 571 21.99 -2.16 -18.63
C PRO A 571 21.74 -3.65 -18.83
N THR A 572 22.82 -4.43 -18.76
CA THR A 572 22.76 -5.88 -18.89
C THR A 572 22.06 -6.41 -17.66
N GLN A 573 20.84 -6.91 -17.85
CA GLN A 573 20.10 -7.56 -16.77
C GLN A 573 20.48 -9.02 -16.72
N GLN A 574 21.15 -9.40 -15.64
CA GLN A 574 21.29 -10.79 -15.24
C GLN A 574 20.22 -11.10 -14.21
N ILE A 575 19.38 -12.08 -14.51
CA ILE A 575 18.34 -12.56 -13.62
C ILE A 575 18.82 -13.88 -13.05
N THR A 576 18.86 -13.96 -11.73
CA THR A 576 19.28 -15.16 -11.02
C THR A 576 18.19 -15.54 -10.02
N GLU A 577 17.72 -16.78 -10.08
CA GLU A 577 16.91 -17.33 -9.00
C GLU A 577 17.81 -17.56 -7.79
N ILE A 578 17.40 -17.01 -6.65
CA ILE A 578 18.19 -17.03 -5.41
C ILE A 578 17.37 -17.66 -4.28
N SER A 579 18.08 -18.13 -3.27
CA SER A 579 17.48 -18.61 -2.00
C SER A 579 17.96 -17.71 -0.87
N PRO A 580 17.36 -16.52 -0.71
CA PRO A 580 17.88 -15.51 0.19
C PRO A 580 17.77 -15.93 1.65
N THR A 581 18.83 -15.65 2.39
CA THR A 581 18.88 -15.77 3.85
C THR A 581 17.96 -14.74 4.53
N LEU A 582 17.69 -14.93 5.83
CA LEU A 582 16.96 -13.94 6.62
C LEU A 582 17.60 -12.55 6.59
N VAL A 583 18.94 -12.48 6.57
CA VAL A 583 19.68 -11.22 6.50
C VAL A 583 19.46 -10.55 5.15
N GLU A 584 19.64 -11.28 4.05
CA GLU A 584 19.42 -10.75 2.70
C GLU A 584 17.98 -10.27 2.51
N LEU A 585 16.98 -10.99 3.03
CA LEU A 585 15.59 -10.54 2.97
C LEU A 585 15.34 -9.23 3.72
N LYS A 586 16.07 -8.96 4.81
CA LYS A 586 16.01 -7.67 5.50
C LYS A 586 16.68 -6.58 4.67
N ASP A 587 17.82 -6.89 4.07
CA ASP A 587 18.57 -5.95 3.23
C ASP A 587 17.79 -5.57 1.96
N TYR A 588 17.09 -6.53 1.36
CA TYR A 588 16.16 -6.30 0.25
C TYR A 588 14.86 -5.59 0.67
N GLY A 589 14.66 -5.39 1.97
CA GLY A 589 13.46 -4.76 2.53
C GLY A 589 12.19 -5.60 2.44
N LEU A 590 12.33 -6.90 2.30
CA LEU A 590 11.23 -7.88 2.29
C LEU A 590 10.85 -8.35 3.69
N LEU A 591 11.68 -8.06 4.68
CA LEU A 591 11.43 -8.26 6.10
C LEU A 591 11.91 -7.04 6.90
N HIS A 592 11.31 -6.84 8.06
CA HIS A 592 11.74 -5.80 8.99
C HIS A 592 13.14 -6.13 9.55
N HIS A 593 13.98 -5.11 9.79
CA HIS A 593 15.34 -5.30 10.31
C HIS A 593 15.40 -6.07 11.65
N HIS A 594 14.40 -5.89 12.51
CA HIS A 594 14.23 -6.63 13.76
C HIS A 594 13.52 -7.99 13.63
N CYS A 595 13.18 -8.44 12.41
CA CYS A 595 12.55 -9.75 12.21
C CYS A 595 13.48 -10.86 12.74
N LEU A 596 12.98 -11.71 13.63
CA LEU A 596 13.82 -12.66 14.37
C LEU A 596 14.05 -13.96 13.60
N SER A 597 13.09 -14.38 12.77
CA SER A 597 13.16 -15.63 12.04
C SER A 597 12.31 -15.58 10.78
N LEU A 598 12.67 -16.39 9.78
CA LEU A 598 11.76 -16.77 8.69
C LEU A 598 10.67 -17.74 9.13
N PHE A 599 10.85 -18.28 10.34
CA PHE A 599 10.21 -19.45 10.92
C PHE A 599 10.53 -20.74 10.16
N GLU A 600 10.80 -21.80 10.92
CA GLU A 600 11.41 -23.07 10.50
C GLU A 600 10.37 -24.19 10.43
#